data_AF-A0A9P3AA56-F1
#
_entry.id   AF-A0A9P3AA56-F1
#
_cell.length_a   1.000
_cell.length_b   1.000
_cell.length_c   1.000
_cell.angle_alpha   90.00
_cell.angle_beta   90.00
_cell.angle_gamma   90.00
#
_symmetry.space_group_name_H-M   'P 1'
#
loop_
_entity.id
_entity.type
_entity.pdbx_description
1 polymer ?
#
loop_
_entity_poly.entity_id
_entity_poly.type
_entity_poly.pdbx_seq_one_letter_code
_entity_poly.pdbx_strand_id
1 'polypeptide(L)' 'MSELILHHYPTSLFAEKARLMLGFKGLTWRSVTIPSIMPKPDLTALTGG' A
#
# COMPACT_ATOMS: atom_id res chain seq x y z
N MET A 1 7.36 -11.31 12.17
CA MET A 1 6.08 -10.58 12.03
C MET A 1 6.33 -9.09 12.23
N SER A 2 7.20 -8.49 11.40
CA SER A 2 7.66 -7.10 11.54
C SER A 2 8.02 -6.48 10.19
N GLU A 3 7.48 -7.03 9.10
CA GLU A 3 7.76 -6.54 7.75
C GLU A 3 6.82 -5.39 7.40
N LEU A 4 7.34 -4.41 6.67
CA LEU A 4 6.54 -3.31 6.14
C LEU A 4 5.74 -3.79 4.92
N ILE A 5 4.43 -3.57 4.94
CA ILE A 5 3.53 -3.92 3.84
C ILE A 5 2.84 -2.64 3.39
N LEU A 6 2.97 -2.29 2.11
CA LEU A 6 2.28 -1.15 1.52
C LEU A 6 1.14 -1.65 0.64
N HIS A 7 -0.09 -1.39 1.07
CA HIS A 7 -1.30 -1.57 0.28
C HIS A 7 -1.51 -0.30 -0.57
N HIS A 8 -1.35 -0.40 -1.89
CA HIS A 8 -1.46 0.75 -2.79
C HIS A 8 -1.98 0.35 -4.16
N TYR A 9 -2.35 1.32 -4.98
CA TYR A 9 -2.51 1.11 -6.42
C TYR A 9 -1.27 1.71 -7.13
N PRO A 10 -0.65 0.99 -8.10
CA PRO A 10 0.58 1.45 -8.75
C PRO A 10 0.45 2.82 -9.43
N THR A 11 -0.70 3.10 -10.04
CA THR A 11 -0.98 4.35 -10.77
C THR A 11 -1.38 5.52 -9.87
N SER A 12 -1.41 5.34 -8.54
CA SER A 12 -1.73 6.42 -7.61
C SER A 12 -0.62 7.45 -7.54
N LEU A 13 -0.92 8.69 -7.91
CA LEU A 13 -0.03 9.82 -7.63
C LEU A 13 0.05 10.09 -6.10
N PHE A 14 -1.01 9.82 -5.36
CA PHE A 14 -1.02 9.96 -3.90
C PHE A 14 -0.10 8.94 -3.21
N ALA A 15 -0.12 7.68 -3.65
CA ALA A 15 0.74 6.65 -3.06
C ALA A 15 2.20 6.73 -3.52
N GLU A 16 2.52 7.54 -4.54
CA GLU A 16 3.90 7.76 -4.99
C GLU A 16 4.76 8.37 -3.88
N LYS A 17 4.19 9.29 -3.10
CA LYS A 17 4.86 9.85 -1.92
C LYS A 17 5.33 8.74 -0.97
N ALA A 18 4.49 7.75 -0.68
CA ALA A 18 4.85 6.66 0.21
C ALA A 18 5.96 5.77 -0.37
N ARG A 19 5.88 5.44 -1.66
CA ARG A 19 6.92 4.65 -2.36
C ARG A 19 8.28 5.36 -2.35
N LEU A 20 8.30 6.66 -2.66
CA LEU A 20 9.53 7.46 -2.62
C LEU A 20 10.10 7.55 -1.21
N MET A 21 9.27 7.66 -0.17
CA MET A 21 9.74 7.66 1.22
C MET A 21 10.38 6.33 1.62
N LEU A 22 9.80 5.19 1.20
CA LEU A 22 10.38 3.87 1.45
C LEU A 22 11.71 3.68 0.73
N GLY A 23 11.80 4.13 -0.53
CA GLY A 23 13.06 4.15 -1.30
C GLY A 23 14.11 5.07 -0.69
N PHE A 24 13.73 6.28 -0.28
CA PHE A 24 14.62 7.24 0.40
C PHE A 24 15.18 6.68 1.71
N LYS A 25 14.37 5.92 2.45
CA LYS A 25 14.82 5.25 3.68
C LYS A 25 15.55 3.93 3.46
N GLY A 26 15.64 3.45 2.20
CA GLY A 26 16.28 2.18 1.87
C GLY A 26 15.62 0.98 2.56
N LEU A 27 14.31 1.04 2.83
CA LEU A 27 13.61 0.01 3.57
C LEU A 27 13.15 -1.11 2.63
N THR A 28 13.27 -2.35 3.08
CA THR A 28 12.62 -3.50 2.44
C THR A 28 11.14 -3.52 2.82
N TRP A 29 10.25 -3.65 1.83
CA TRP A 29 8.81 -3.71 2.03
C TRP A 29 8.14 -4.61 0.99
N ARG A 30 6.92 -5.08 1.29
CA ARG A 30 6.09 -5.83 0.35
C ARG A 30 5.02 -4.95 -0.27
N SER A 31 4.90 -5.02 -1.59
CA SER A 31 3.82 -4.37 -2.34
C SER A 31 2.59 -5.26 -2.38
N VAL A 32 1.44 -4.69 -2.03
CA VAL A 32 0.12 -5.29 -2.24
C VAL A 32 -0.71 -4.35 -3.08
N THR A 33 -1.04 -4.78 -4.30
CA THR A 33 -1.92 -4.02 -5.20
C THR A 33 -3.36 -4.16 -4.74
N ILE A 34 -4.02 -3.05 -4.43
CA ILE A 34 -5.44 -3.01 -4.06
C ILE A 34 -6.33 -2.60 -5.25
N PRO A 35 -7.61 -3.00 -5.28
CA PRO A 35 -8.55 -2.51 -6.28
C PRO A 35 -8.70 -0.98 -6.22
N SER A 36 -8.87 -0.34 -7.37
CA SER A 36 -9.10 1.12 -7.44
C SER A 36 -10.52 1.50 -7.04
N ILE A 37 -11.51 0.68 -7.41
CA ILE A 37 -12.94 0.87 -7.16
C ILE A 37 -13.44 -0.01 -6.00
N MET A 38 -14.63 0.30 -5.48
CA MET A 38 -15.34 -0.54 -4.52
C MET A 38 -16.00 -1.75 -5.21
N PRO A 39 -16.20 -2.88 -4.51
CA PRO A 39 -15.81 -3.15 -3.12
C PRO A 39 -14.34 -3.57 -2.99
N LYS A 40 -13.75 -3.39 -1.80
CA LYS A 40 -12.36 -3.79 -1.48
C LYS A 40 -12.31 -4.73 -0.27
N PRO A 41 -12.94 -5.92 -0.34
CA PRO A 41 -13.19 -6.76 0.82
C PRO A 41 -11.92 -7.06 1.64
N ASP A 42 -10.82 -7.37 0.96
CA ASP A 42 -9.53 -7.67 1.61
C ASP A 42 -8.90 -6.47 2.32
N LEU A 43 -9.10 -5.25 1.81
CA LEU A 43 -8.61 -4.04 2.45
C LEU A 43 -9.52 -3.63 3.61
N THR A 44 -10.84 -3.67 3.42
CA THR A 44 -11.81 -3.29 4.45
C THR A 44 -11.75 -4.23 5.66
N ALA A 45 -11.41 -5.50 5.46
CA ALA A 45 -11.17 -6.44 6.55
C ALA A 45 -10.02 -5.99 7.48
N LEU A 46 -9.06 -5.21 6.97
CA LEU A 46 -7.92 -4.69 7.74
C LEU A 46 -8.19 -3.29 8.30
N THR A 47 -8.98 -2.46 7.63
CA THR A 47 -9.17 -1.04 7.97
C THR A 47 -10.49 -0.73 8.67
N GLY A 48 -11.42 -1.67 8.75
CA GLY A 48 -12.69 -1.51 9.47
C GLY A 48 -13.83 -0.85 8.69
N GLY A 49 -13.65 -0.59 7.39
CA GLY A 49 -14.64 0.11 6.55
C GLY A 49 -14.51 1.62 6.61
#